data_AF-A0A832MRN2-F1
#
_entry.id   AF-A0A832MRN2-F1
#
_cell.length_a   1.000
_cell.length_b   1.000
_cell.length_c   1.000
_cell.angle_alpha   90.00
_cell.angle_beta   90.00
_cell.angle_gamma   90.00
#
_symmetry.space_group_name_H-M   'P 1'
#
loop_
_entity.id
_entity.type
_entity.pdbx_description
1 polymer ?
#
loop_
_entity_poly.entity_id
_entity_poly.type
_entity_poly.pdbx_seq_one_letter_code
_entity_poly.pdbx_strand_id
1 'polypeptide(L)'
;MLNNHSRNFVKGVERMKKLWNVLVIGVFLLGLATYGYTWGGPMGHGFQGRGPGYGMLLMDLRLIPDLKLTPEQETKIDALRMEHLKEIKPLQDKMFSLNGDLRLLWLERVPDEAKIKSVQKELRSVQDELWDKQTSFLIKLKGLLTPEQQKKLDAYRWLPRRIGIGKRGADRWPGPPYGDPSMGPGPWWR
;
A
#
# COMPACT_ATOMS: atom_id res chain seq x y z
N MET A 1 -28.82 48.88 31.06
CA MET A 1 -27.62 49.51 30.45
C MET A 1 -26.41 48.64 30.75
N LEU A 2 -25.90 47.86 29.78
CA LEU A 2 -24.71 47.03 29.98
C LEU A 2 -23.46 47.92 30.08
N ASN A 3 -22.84 47.91 31.25
CA ASN A 3 -21.67 48.70 31.65
C ASN A 3 -20.52 48.53 30.64
N ASN A 4 -19.83 49.62 30.26
CA ASN A 4 -18.79 49.64 29.21
C ASN A 4 -17.69 48.58 29.41
N HIS A 5 -17.46 48.18 30.66
CA HIS A 5 -16.51 47.13 31.02
C HIS A 5 -16.87 45.75 30.45
N SER A 6 -18.16 45.37 30.45
CA SER A 6 -18.64 44.07 29.93
C SER A 6 -18.53 43.97 28.40
N ARG A 7 -18.79 45.08 27.69
CA ARG A 7 -18.68 45.15 26.23
C ARG A 7 -17.22 45.05 25.74
N ASN A 8 -16.27 45.59 26.50
CA ASN A 8 -14.85 45.48 26.18
C ASN A 8 -14.30 44.07 26.43
N PHE A 9 -14.79 43.38 27.47
CA PHE A 9 -14.43 42.00 27.76
C PHE A 9 -14.91 41.03 26.67
N VAL A 10 -16.18 41.14 26.24
CA VAL A 10 -16.74 40.30 25.16
C VAL A 10 -16.03 40.53 23.83
N LYS A 11 -15.76 41.80 23.47
CA LYS A 11 -14.96 42.13 22.27
C LYS A 11 -13.54 41.60 22.35
N GLY A 12 -12.94 41.56 23.54
CA GLY A 12 -11.63 40.95 23.78
C GLY A 12 -11.62 39.45 23.53
N VAL A 13 -12.62 38.72 24.04
CA VAL A 13 -12.75 37.27 23.85
C VAL A 13 -13.00 36.91 22.37
N GLU A 14 -13.82 37.68 21.64
CA GLU A 14 -14.02 37.45 20.20
C GLU A 14 -12.77 37.71 19.36
N ARG A 15 -12.00 38.76 19.69
CA ARG A 15 -10.69 39.01 19.06
C ARG A 15 -9.72 37.87 19.36
N MET A 16 -9.71 37.36 20.59
CA MET A 16 -8.84 36.25 21.00
C MET A 16 -9.20 34.95 20.29
N LYS A 17 -10.51 34.65 20.12
CA LYS A 17 -10.97 33.49 19.33
C LYS A 17 -10.65 33.62 17.83
N LYS A 18 -10.76 34.82 17.26
CA LYS A 18 -10.36 35.08 15.86
C LYS A 18 -8.85 34.94 15.67
N LEU A 19 -8.04 35.47 16.59
CA LEU A 19 -6.58 35.31 16.58
C LEU A 19 -6.17 33.85 16.78
N TRP A 20 -6.85 33.11 17.66
CA TRP A 20 -6.65 31.68 17.86
C TRP A 20 -7.00 30.87 16.61
N ASN A 21 -8.13 31.16 15.96
CA ASN A 21 -8.53 30.49 14.73
C ASN A 21 -7.59 30.83 13.55
N VAL A 22 -7.09 32.07 13.45
CA VAL A 22 -6.07 32.45 12.45
C VAL A 22 -4.73 31.75 12.73
N LEU A 23 -4.33 31.58 13.98
CA LEU A 23 -3.14 30.81 14.36
C LEU A 23 -3.29 29.32 14.01
N VAL A 24 -4.44 28.70 14.30
CA VAL A 24 -4.71 27.28 13.98
C VAL A 24 -4.74 27.06 12.46
N ILE A 25 -5.36 27.97 11.69
CA ILE A 25 -5.40 27.89 10.22
C ILE A 25 -4.01 28.16 9.62
N GLY A 26 -3.23 29.07 10.20
CA GLY A 26 -1.85 29.35 9.78
C GLY A 26 -0.90 28.18 9.98
N VAL A 27 -1.04 27.44 11.10
CA VAL A 27 -0.28 26.21 11.36
C VAL A 27 -0.72 25.06 10.44
N PHE A 28 -2.02 24.99 10.08
CA PHE A 28 -2.53 24.00 9.12
C PHE A 28 -2.04 24.25 7.68
N LEU A 29 -1.87 25.52 7.28
CA LEU A 29 -1.38 25.90 5.95
C LEU A 29 0.15 25.87 5.82
N LEU A 30 0.90 26.02 6.92
CA LEU A 30 2.35 25.82 6.95
C LEU A 30 2.75 24.33 7.07
N GLY A 31 1.82 23.44 7.43
CA GLY A 31 2.04 21.99 7.48
C GLY A 31 2.02 21.28 6.11
N LEU A 32 1.71 21.99 5.01
CA LEU A 32 1.58 21.41 3.66
C LEU A 32 2.80 21.62 2.75
N ALA A 33 3.91 22.20 3.25
CA ALA A 33 5.08 22.53 2.42
C ALA A 33 6.36 21.70 2.70
N THR A 34 6.31 20.70 3.58
CA THR A 34 7.49 19.88 3.95
C THR A 34 7.24 18.36 3.92
N TYR A 35 6.46 17.88 2.93
CA TYR A 35 6.35 16.43 2.62
C TYR A 35 6.88 16.06 1.24
N GLY A 36 7.57 16.97 0.55
CA GLY A 36 8.43 16.62 -0.58
C GLY A 36 9.86 16.53 -0.06
N TYR A 37 10.54 15.40 -0.24
CA TYR A 37 11.94 15.15 0.13
C TYR A 37 12.25 14.66 1.54
N THR A 38 11.60 13.59 1.99
CA THR A 38 12.26 12.66 2.91
C THR A 38 11.86 11.21 2.59
N TRP A 39 12.85 10.45 2.12
CA TRP A 39 12.95 8.99 2.10
C TRP A 39 12.39 8.23 0.88
N GLY A 40 13.29 8.03 -0.08
CA GLY A 40 13.16 7.05 -1.16
C GLY A 40 14.34 7.08 -2.14
N GLY A 41 15.58 7.22 -1.65
CA GLY A 41 16.77 7.05 -2.49
C GLY A 41 16.87 5.60 -3.02
N PRO A 42 17.59 5.37 -4.13
CA PRO A 42 17.49 4.14 -4.94
C PRO A 42 18.11 2.86 -4.33
N MET A 43 18.36 2.80 -3.02
CA MET A 43 18.87 1.62 -2.32
C MET A 43 18.40 1.58 -0.86
N GLY A 44 17.11 1.34 -0.65
CA GLY A 44 16.54 1.07 0.67
C GLY A 44 16.27 -0.43 0.85
N HIS A 45 17.20 -1.16 1.49
CA HIS A 45 16.92 -2.48 2.03
C HIS A 45 15.78 -2.40 3.05
N GLY A 46 14.55 -2.76 2.63
CA GLY A 46 13.42 -2.73 3.56
C GLY A 46 12.01 -2.83 2.96
N PHE A 47 11.83 -3.41 1.78
CA PHE A 47 10.48 -3.75 1.27
C PHE A 47 10.36 -5.26 1.00
N GLN A 48 10.76 -6.09 1.96
CA GLN A 48 10.23 -7.46 2.04
C GLN A 48 8.78 -7.40 2.54
N GLY A 49 7.91 -6.79 1.75
CA GLY A 49 6.48 -6.69 2.04
C GLY A 49 5.85 -8.07 1.94
N ARG A 50 5.60 -8.71 3.09
CA ARG A 50 4.66 -9.83 3.23
C ARG A 50 3.23 -9.32 2.97
N GLY A 51 2.93 -8.98 1.72
CA GLY A 51 1.61 -8.57 1.28
C GLY A 51 1.46 -8.83 -0.23
N PRO A 52 0.28 -9.26 -0.71
CA PRO A 52 0.10 -9.70 -2.10
C PRO A 52 0.36 -8.63 -3.18
N GLY A 53 0.60 -7.37 -2.82
CA GLY A 53 0.94 -6.29 -3.76
C GLY A 53 2.38 -5.76 -3.68
N TYR A 54 3.19 -6.14 -2.69
CA TYR A 54 4.52 -5.52 -2.49
C TYR A 54 5.68 -6.31 -3.10
N GLY A 55 5.59 -7.65 -3.12
CA GLY A 55 6.69 -8.51 -3.56
C GLY A 55 7.02 -8.44 -5.07
N MET A 56 6.13 -7.87 -5.88
CA MET A 56 6.28 -7.81 -7.34
C MET A 56 6.60 -6.42 -7.89
N LEU A 57 6.38 -5.38 -7.10
CA LEU A 57 6.87 -4.03 -7.41
C LEU A 57 8.39 -3.95 -7.46
N LEU A 58 9.04 -4.97 -6.90
CA LEU A 58 10.48 -5.08 -6.75
C LEU A 58 11.05 -6.25 -7.57
N MET A 59 10.26 -6.85 -8.46
CA MET A 59 10.78 -7.91 -9.32
C MET A 59 11.72 -7.27 -10.33
N ASP A 60 13.00 -7.26 -9.98
CA ASP A 60 14.01 -6.79 -10.89
C ASP A 60 14.29 -7.87 -11.94
N LEU A 61 13.88 -7.64 -13.19
CA LEU A 61 14.09 -8.59 -14.28
C LEU A 61 15.58 -8.87 -14.52
N ARG A 62 16.48 -7.98 -14.06
CA ARG A 62 17.92 -8.20 -14.03
C ARG A 62 18.33 -9.41 -13.17
N LEU A 63 17.50 -9.82 -12.22
CA LEU A 63 17.71 -11.00 -11.38
C LEU A 63 17.32 -12.31 -12.08
N ILE A 64 16.70 -12.25 -13.27
CA ILE A 64 16.35 -13.43 -14.05
C ILE A 64 17.57 -13.83 -14.88
N PRO A 65 18.17 -15.01 -14.62
CA PRO A 65 19.31 -15.48 -15.39
C PRO A 65 18.97 -15.53 -16.88
N ASP A 66 19.96 -15.21 -17.72
CA ASP A 66 19.88 -15.32 -19.18
C ASP A 66 18.80 -14.47 -19.88
N LEU A 67 18.10 -13.57 -19.17
CA LEU A 67 17.17 -12.63 -19.79
C LEU A 67 17.90 -11.56 -20.62
N LYS A 68 19.13 -11.21 -20.23
CA LYS A 68 20.07 -10.33 -20.96
C LYS A 68 19.37 -9.10 -21.56
N LEU A 69 18.93 -8.19 -20.69
CA LEU A 69 18.27 -6.94 -21.11
C LEU A 69 19.27 -6.01 -21.80
N THR A 70 18.82 -5.27 -22.81
CA THR A 70 19.61 -4.19 -23.39
C THR A 70 19.53 -2.93 -22.51
N PRO A 71 20.51 -2.01 -22.58
CA PRO A 71 20.46 -0.75 -21.83
C PRO A 71 19.19 0.07 -22.11
N GLU A 72 18.70 0.03 -23.36
CA GLU A 72 17.44 0.69 -23.75
C GLU A 72 16.20 0.02 -23.14
N GLN A 73 16.20 -1.32 -23.00
CA GLN A 73 15.11 -2.02 -22.32
C GLN A 73 15.11 -1.70 -20.83
N GLU A 74 16.29 -1.71 -20.21
CA GLU A 74 16.43 -1.38 -18.78
C GLU A 74 15.91 0.01 -18.44
N THR A 75 16.29 1.03 -19.21
CA THR A 75 15.82 2.40 -19.01
C THR A 75 14.30 2.53 -19.15
N LYS A 76 13.69 1.85 -20.14
CA LYS A 76 12.23 1.81 -20.30
C LYS A 76 11.54 1.08 -19.15
N ILE A 77 12.11 -0.03 -18.69
CA ILE A 77 11.57 -0.80 -17.56
C ILE A 77 11.63 0.04 -16.27
N ASP A 78 12.74 0.73 -16.01
CA ASP A 78 12.90 1.57 -14.82
C ASP A 78 11.94 2.76 -14.83
N ALA A 79 11.75 3.42 -15.98
CA ALA A 79 10.74 4.47 -16.14
C ALA A 79 9.32 3.94 -15.87
N LEU A 80 8.98 2.77 -16.42
CA LEU A 80 7.68 2.12 -16.23
C LEU A 80 7.44 1.75 -14.75
N ARG A 81 8.48 1.29 -14.03
CA ARG A 81 8.40 1.02 -12.58
C ARG A 81 8.13 2.29 -11.80
N MET A 82 8.84 3.38 -12.09
CA MET A 82 8.66 4.66 -11.41
C MET A 82 7.25 5.23 -11.62
N GLU A 83 6.73 5.15 -12.84
CA GLU A 83 5.34 5.52 -13.14
C GLU A 83 4.35 4.69 -12.33
N HIS A 84 4.50 3.36 -12.35
CA HIS A 84 3.62 2.46 -11.63
C HIS A 84 3.65 2.70 -10.11
N LEU A 85 4.83 2.91 -9.52
CA LEU A 85 5.00 3.23 -8.11
C LEU A 85 4.28 4.54 -7.74
N LYS A 86 4.39 5.57 -8.60
CA LYS A 86 3.70 6.85 -8.40
C LYS A 86 2.18 6.67 -8.43
N GLU A 87 1.66 5.85 -9.34
CA GLU A 87 0.22 5.60 -9.46
C GLU A 87 -0.37 4.85 -8.27
N ILE A 88 0.33 3.84 -7.75
CA ILE A 88 -0.20 2.97 -6.70
C ILE A 88 0.10 3.48 -5.29
N LYS A 89 1.04 4.40 -5.11
CA LYS A 89 1.40 4.97 -3.81
C LYS A 89 0.17 5.45 -3.00
N PRO A 90 -0.75 6.27 -3.56
CA PRO A 90 -1.96 6.66 -2.83
C PRO A 90 -2.87 5.48 -2.45
N LEU A 91 -2.95 4.44 -3.30
CA LEU A 91 -3.73 3.24 -3.01
C LEU A 91 -3.10 2.42 -1.87
N GLN A 92 -1.77 2.33 -1.83
CA GLN A 92 -1.03 1.70 -0.75
C GLN A 92 -1.23 2.42 0.58
N ASP A 93 -1.16 3.75 0.57
CA ASP A 93 -1.35 4.56 1.77
C ASP A 93 -2.79 4.43 2.29
N LYS A 94 -3.79 4.43 1.39
CA LYS A 94 -5.19 4.15 1.74
C LYS A 94 -5.37 2.75 2.31
N MET A 95 -4.78 1.73 1.69
CA MET A 95 -4.81 0.35 2.18
C MET A 95 -4.16 0.23 3.57
N PHE A 96 -3.05 0.95 3.82
CA PHE A 96 -2.40 0.98 5.12
C PHE A 96 -3.32 1.60 6.19
N SER A 97 -3.95 2.75 5.90
CA SER A 97 -4.92 3.39 6.79
C SER A 97 -6.09 2.45 7.13
N LEU A 98 -6.73 1.87 6.11
CA LEU A 98 -7.89 0.97 6.29
C LEU A 98 -7.53 -0.28 7.11
N ASN A 99 -6.32 -0.82 6.97
CA ASN A 99 -5.87 -1.94 7.81
C ASN A 99 -5.64 -1.50 9.27
N GLY A 100 -5.16 -0.27 9.50
CA GLY A 100 -5.06 0.34 10.82
C GLY A 100 -6.43 0.48 11.47
N ASP A 101 -7.40 1.05 10.74
CA ASP A 101 -8.77 1.24 11.21
C ASP A 101 -9.44 -0.11 11.51
N LEU A 102 -9.28 -1.09 10.62
CA LEU A 102 -9.81 -2.43 10.81
C LEU A 102 -9.22 -3.08 12.08
N ARG A 103 -7.91 -2.92 12.32
CA ARG A 103 -7.27 -3.43 13.53
C ARG A 103 -7.83 -2.77 14.79
N LEU A 104 -8.08 -1.46 14.76
CA LEU A 104 -8.67 -0.75 15.90
C LEU A 104 -10.10 -1.23 16.18
N LEU A 105 -10.93 -1.41 15.15
CA LEU A 105 -12.30 -1.94 15.30
C LEU A 105 -12.32 -3.33 15.95
N TRP A 106 -11.35 -4.18 15.63
CA TRP A 106 -11.23 -5.50 16.26
C TRP A 106 -10.75 -5.47 17.72
N LEU A 107 -10.13 -4.37 18.16
CA LEU A 107 -9.66 -4.19 19.53
C LEU A 107 -10.73 -3.55 20.45
N GLU A 108 -11.88 -3.14 19.89
CA GLU A 108 -13.00 -2.64 20.69
C GLU A 108 -13.53 -3.74 21.61
N ARG A 109 -13.95 -3.35 22.83
CA ARG A 109 -14.50 -4.29 23.83
C ARG A 109 -15.73 -5.06 23.30
N VAL A 110 -16.51 -4.41 22.43
CA VAL A 110 -17.64 -5.01 21.73
C VAL A 110 -17.51 -4.62 20.26
N PRO A 111 -16.97 -5.48 19.39
CA PRO A 111 -16.75 -5.17 17.98
C PRO A 111 -18.06 -4.89 17.23
N ASP A 112 -18.09 -3.78 16.49
CA ASP A 112 -19.20 -3.42 15.59
C ASP A 112 -19.05 -4.15 14.23
N GLU A 113 -19.85 -5.19 14.03
CA GLU A 113 -19.84 -6.00 12.82
C GLU A 113 -20.11 -5.17 11.54
N ALA A 114 -21.01 -4.19 11.62
CA ALA A 114 -21.38 -3.39 10.45
C ALA A 114 -20.22 -2.50 10.00
N LYS A 115 -19.52 -1.85 10.94
CA LYS A 115 -18.31 -1.05 10.66
C LYS A 115 -17.18 -1.93 10.11
N ILE A 116 -16.94 -3.08 10.72
CA ILE A 116 -15.91 -4.03 10.27
C ILE A 116 -16.18 -4.46 8.82
N LYS A 117 -17.41 -4.85 8.49
CA LYS A 117 -17.78 -5.25 7.13
C LYS A 117 -17.65 -4.10 6.13
N SER A 118 -17.95 -2.86 6.54
CA SER A 118 -17.78 -1.67 5.69
C SER A 118 -16.30 -1.45 5.35
N VAL A 119 -15.42 -1.41 6.35
CA VAL A 119 -13.98 -1.22 6.14
C VAL A 119 -13.38 -2.37 5.33
N GLN A 120 -13.82 -3.60 5.56
CA GLN A 120 -13.41 -4.75 4.73
C GLN A 120 -13.84 -4.61 3.26
N LYS A 121 -15.03 -4.07 2.99
CA LYS A 121 -15.50 -3.83 1.61
C LYS A 121 -14.64 -2.78 0.91
N GLU A 122 -14.34 -1.69 1.60
CA GLU A 122 -13.44 -0.65 1.07
C GLU A 122 -12.03 -1.21 0.82
N LEU A 123 -11.52 -2.03 1.74
CA LEU A 123 -10.22 -2.69 1.58
C LEU A 123 -10.19 -3.57 0.34
N ARG A 124 -11.24 -4.35 0.07
CA ARG A 124 -11.35 -5.17 -1.16
C ARG A 124 -11.34 -4.29 -2.40
N SER A 125 -12.10 -3.19 -2.42
CA SER A 125 -12.11 -2.25 -3.54
C SER A 125 -10.72 -1.68 -3.84
N VAL A 126 -9.98 -1.24 -2.82
CA VAL A 126 -8.61 -0.72 -2.99
C VAL A 126 -7.65 -1.80 -3.45
N GLN A 127 -7.83 -3.04 -2.97
CA GLN A 127 -7.06 -4.18 -3.45
C GLN A 127 -7.34 -4.47 -4.92
N ASP A 128 -8.59 -4.45 -5.36
CA ASP A 128 -8.94 -4.70 -6.77
C ASP A 128 -8.31 -3.64 -7.69
N GLU A 129 -8.37 -2.36 -7.31
CA GLU A 129 -7.70 -1.27 -8.04
C GLU A 129 -6.18 -1.47 -8.13
N LEU A 130 -5.53 -1.91 -7.04
CA LEU A 130 -4.11 -2.25 -7.05
C LEU A 130 -3.80 -3.39 -8.03
N TRP A 131 -4.67 -4.39 -8.13
CA TRP A 131 -4.47 -5.52 -9.02
C TRP A 131 -4.67 -5.15 -10.50
N ASP A 132 -5.62 -4.27 -10.80
CA ASP A 132 -5.81 -3.74 -12.15
C ASP A 132 -4.58 -2.96 -12.61
N LYS A 133 -4.04 -2.10 -11.73
CA LYS A 133 -2.80 -1.37 -11.97
C LYS A 133 -1.61 -2.30 -12.14
N GLN A 134 -1.50 -3.33 -11.31
CA GLN A 134 -0.44 -4.32 -11.41
C GLN A 134 -0.53 -5.13 -12.72
N THR A 135 -1.73 -5.55 -13.11
CA THR A 135 -1.95 -6.29 -14.37
C THR A 135 -1.55 -5.43 -15.56
N SER A 136 -1.96 -4.17 -15.57
CA SER A 136 -1.57 -3.20 -16.60
C SER A 136 -0.06 -3.01 -16.69
N PHE A 137 0.62 -2.90 -15.54
CA PHE A 137 2.08 -2.82 -15.47
C PHE A 137 2.75 -4.08 -16.05
N LEU A 138 2.30 -5.28 -15.66
CA LEU A 138 2.88 -6.54 -16.14
C LEU A 138 2.70 -6.73 -17.66
N ILE A 139 1.56 -6.32 -18.21
CA ILE A 139 1.31 -6.35 -19.66
C ILE A 139 2.29 -5.40 -20.39
N LYS A 140 2.40 -4.16 -19.93
CA LYS A 140 3.34 -3.17 -20.51
C LYS A 140 4.79 -3.67 -20.41
N LEU A 141 5.16 -4.21 -19.27
CA LEU A 141 6.49 -4.77 -19.01
C LEU A 141 6.81 -5.93 -19.97
N LYS A 142 5.89 -6.90 -20.13
CA LYS A 142 6.07 -8.01 -21.08
C LYS A 142 6.23 -7.49 -22.51
N GLY A 143 5.51 -6.43 -22.89
CA GLY A 143 5.60 -5.78 -24.19
C GLY A 143 6.96 -5.12 -24.51
N LEU A 144 7.80 -4.86 -23.51
CA LEU A 144 9.16 -4.32 -23.72
C LEU A 144 10.21 -5.39 -24.06
N LEU A 145 9.84 -6.67 -23.92
CA LEU A 145 10.75 -7.81 -24.10
C LEU A 145 10.60 -8.45 -25.49
N THR A 146 11.68 -8.99 -26.02
CA THR A 146 11.65 -9.78 -27.26
C THR A 146 10.90 -11.10 -27.05
N PRO A 147 10.38 -11.75 -28.11
CA PRO A 147 9.69 -13.03 -27.98
C PRO A 147 10.52 -14.13 -27.29
N GLU A 148 11.84 -14.13 -27.50
CA GLU A 148 12.76 -15.06 -26.84
C GLU A 148 12.90 -14.77 -25.34
N GLN A 149 13.02 -13.49 -24.97
CA GLN A 149 13.05 -13.05 -23.58
C GLN A 149 11.73 -13.35 -22.87
N GLN A 150 10.59 -13.19 -23.53
CA GLN A 150 9.28 -13.53 -22.99
C GLN A 150 9.16 -15.03 -22.68
N LYS A 151 9.65 -15.91 -23.57
CA LYS A 151 9.66 -17.37 -23.32
C LYS A 151 10.52 -17.72 -22.10
N LYS A 152 11.69 -17.10 -21.96
CA LYS A 152 12.55 -17.28 -20.79
C LYS A 152 11.83 -16.81 -19.53
N LEU A 153 11.28 -15.59 -19.56
CA LEU A 153 10.54 -15.00 -18.45
C LEU A 153 9.38 -15.92 -18.00
N ASP A 154 8.57 -16.42 -18.94
CA ASP A 154 7.45 -17.33 -18.67
C ASP A 154 7.90 -18.65 -18.01
N ALA A 155 9.08 -19.17 -18.34
CA ALA A 155 9.66 -20.37 -17.71
C ALA A 155 9.98 -20.18 -16.21
N TYR A 156 10.26 -18.96 -15.77
CA TYR A 156 10.57 -18.66 -14.36
C TYR A 156 9.33 -18.50 -13.47
N ARG A 157 8.10 -18.74 -13.98
CA ARG A 157 6.84 -18.54 -13.24
C ARG A 157 6.78 -17.15 -12.58
N TRP A 158 7.23 -16.16 -13.34
CA TRP A 158 7.39 -14.76 -12.95
C TRP A 158 6.09 -14.01 -12.65
N LEU A 159 4.91 -14.60 -12.92
CA LEU A 159 3.64 -13.98 -12.59
C LEU A 159 3.29 -14.22 -11.11
N PRO A 160 2.65 -13.26 -10.43
CA PRO A 160 2.15 -13.49 -9.08
C PRO A 160 1.24 -14.72 -9.04
N ARG A 161 1.30 -15.48 -7.95
CA ARG A 161 0.43 -16.65 -7.70
C ARG A 161 -1.07 -16.36 -7.82
N ARG A 162 -1.46 -15.09 -7.86
CA ARG A 162 -2.84 -14.60 -7.97
C ARG A 162 -3.25 -14.17 -9.39
N ILE A 163 -2.31 -14.07 -10.34
CA ILE A 163 -2.54 -13.63 -11.73
C ILE A 163 -2.48 -14.79 -12.75
N GLY A 164 -2.15 -16.02 -12.31
CA GLY A 164 -2.01 -17.19 -13.19
C GLY A 164 -2.99 -18.34 -12.92
N ILE A 165 -3.41 -19.00 -14.01
CA ILE A 165 -4.05 -20.33 -14.00
C ILE A 165 -2.95 -21.37 -13.76
N GLY A 166 -2.51 -21.50 -12.51
CA GLY A 166 -1.66 -22.61 -12.07
C GLY A 166 -2.49 -23.51 -11.17
N LYS A 167 -2.48 -24.83 -11.41
CA LYS A 167 -3.18 -25.83 -10.59
C LYS A 167 -2.99 -25.49 -9.12
N ARG A 168 -4.10 -25.14 -8.44
CA ARG A 168 -4.13 -25.09 -6.98
C ARG A 168 -3.70 -26.48 -6.48
N GLY A 169 -2.46 -26.61 -6.03
CA GLY A 169 -2.05 -27.68 -5.12
C GLY A 169 -1.55 -29.01 -5.69
N ALA A 170 -0.77 -29.06 -6.78
CA ALA A 170 -0.22 -30.34 -7.24
C ALA A 170 1.20 -30.68 -6.70
N ASP A 171 2.06 -29.70 -6.40
CA ASP A 171 3.49 -30.00 -6.17
C ASP A 171 4.06 -29.42 -4.86
N ARG A 172 3.21 -29.25 -3.84
CA ARG A 172 3.72 -29.03 -2.48
C ARG A 172 4.06 -30.40 -1.90
N TRP A 173 5.36 -30.68 -1.76
CA TRP A 173 5.90 -31.75 -0.90
C TRP A 173 5.06 -31.94 0.37
N PRO A 174 4.93 -33.18 0.89
CA PRO A 174 3.93 -33.56 1.89
C PRO A 174 4.18 -32.82 3.20
N GLY A 175 3.52 -31.66 3.35
CA GLY A 175 3.29 -31.10 4.67
C GLY A 175 2.38 -32.08 5.41
N PRO A 176 2.70 -32.44 6.67
CA PRO A 176 1.86 -33.35 7.44
C PRO A 176 0.41 -32.84 7.46
N PRO A 177 -0.56 -33.77 7.42
CA PRO A 177 -1.95 -33.44 7.31
C PRO A 177 -2.35 -32.58 8.51
N TYR A 178 -3.31 -31.69 8.26
CA TYR A 178 -4.08 -31.00 9.28
C TYR A 178 -4.13 -31.73 10.63
N GLY A 179 -3.68 -31.05 11.67
CA GLY A 179 -3.94 -31.42 13.06
C GLY A 179 -2.86 -32.28 13.69
N ASP A 180 -1.77 -31.65 14.13
CA ASP A 180 -1.11 -32.07 15.37
C ASP A 180 -1.88 -31.41 16.54
N PRO A 181 -2.59 -32.17 17.40
CA PRO A 181 -3.30 -31.62 18.56
C PRO A 181 -2.37 -31.05 19.65
N SER A 182 -1.05 -31.14 19.51
CA SER A 182 -0.07 -30.66 20.49
C SER A 182 0.38 -29.20 20.28
N MET A 183 0.13 -28.62 19.11
CA MET A 183 0.34 -27.18 18.88
C MET A 183 -0.95 -26.42 19.17
N GLY A 184 -1.08 -25.98 20.42
CA GLY A 184 -2.15 -25.07 20.84
C GLY A 184 -2.26 -23.83 19.94
N PRO A 185 -3.41 -23.14 19.94
CA PRO A 185 -3.68 -22.03 19.02
C PRO A 185 -2.58 -20.97 19.14
N GLY A 186 -1.91 -20.69 18.02
CA GLY A 186 -0.93 -19.63 17.88
C GLY A 186 -1.51 -18.26 18.27
N PRO A 187 -0.66 -17.27 18.56
CA PRO A 187 -0.97 -16.14 19.45
C PRO A 187 -1.78 -15.01 18.77
N TRP A 188 -2.83 -15.35 18.03
CA TRP A 188 -3.73 -14.38 17.41
C TRP A 188 -5.16 -14.46 17.93
N TRP A 189 -5.38 -15.19 19.03
CA TRP A 189 -6.62 -15.17 19.83
C TRP A 189 -6.34 -15.47 21.31
N ARG A 190 -5.57 -14.61 21.97
CA ARG A 190 -5.56 -14.55 23.44
C ARG A 190 -5.40 -13.11 23.90
#